data_AF-A0A8J4A8W7-F1
#
_entry.id   AF-A0A8J4A8W7-F1
#
_cell.length_a   1.000
_cell.length_b   1.000
_cell.length_c   1.000
_cell.angle_alpha   90.00
_cell.angle_beta   90.00
_cell.angle_gamma   90.00
#
_symmetry.space_group_name_H-M   'P 1'
#
loop_
_entity.id
_entity.type
_entity.pdbx_description
1 polymer ?
#
loop_
_entity_poly.entity_id
_entity_poly.type
_entity_poly.pdbx_seq_one_letter_code
_entity_poly.pdbx_strand_id
1 'polypeptide(L)'
;MAYEPNSLLGRLVGSRLLAVEFVLDYLQLRFDGASTEQPILTCEVMPIVAAAGREYPPASSGWADALRALIGKDVLGTRESTGTGIAIDFAAGSILLHPAQDDLVGPEIAMLRGFDDGAWMAWRPGENSFEDL
;
A
#
# COMPACT_ATOMS: atom_id res chain seq x y z
N MET A 1 10.26 5.50 19.55
CA MET A 1 9.42 4.30 19.75
C MET A 1 10.07 3.16 18.97
N ALA A 2 9.96 1.93 19.46
CA ALA A 2 10.32 0.76 18.66
C ALA A 2 9.27 0.59 17.55
N TYR A 3 9.68 0.18 16.36
CA TYR A 3 8.77 -0.15 15.27
C TYR A 3 7.92 -1.38 15.66
N GLU A 4 6.61 -1.31 15.44
CA GLU A 4 5.67 -2.40 15.62
C GLU A 4 4.97 -2.66 14.27
N PRO A 5 5.17 -3.85 13.65
CA PRO A 5 4.53 -4.21 12.39
C PRO A 5 3.02 -3.98 12.42
N ASN A 6 2.49 -3.43 11.33
CA ASN A 6 1.07 -3.17 11.10
C ASN A 6 0.43 -2.15 12.06
N SER A 7 1.16 -1.57 13.02
CA SER A 7 0.59 -0.59 13.95
C SER A 7 0.08 0.66 13.25
N LEU A 8 0.89 1.24 12.35
CA LEU A 8 0.50 2.41 11.57
C LEU A 8 -0.36 2.04 10.36
N LEU A 9 0.01 0.99 9.62
CA LEU A 9 -0.75 0.53 8.45
C LEU A 9 -2.18 0.12 8.85
N GLY A 10 -2.34 -0.51 10.01
CA GLY A 10 -3.63 -0.92 10.58
C GLY A 10 -4.61 0.21 10.85
N ARG A 11 -4.13 1.46 10.94
CA ARG A 11 -5.03 2.63 11.04
C ARG A 11 -5.83 2.88 9.77
N LEU A 12 -5.43 2.30 8.64
CA LEU A 12 -6.21 2.38 7.40
C LEU A 12 -7.50 1.55 7.47
N VAL A 13 -7.63 0.58 8.38
CA VAL A 13 -8.83 -0.25 8.50
C VAL A 13 -10.06 0.63 8.76
N GLY A 14 -11.09 0.46 7.94
CA GLY A 14 -12.31 1.28 7.95
C GLY A 14 -12.21 2.59 7.17
N SER A 15 -11.02 2.97 6.68
CA SER A 15 -10.86 4.06 5.71
C SER A 15 -11.25 3.57 4.32
N ARG A 16 -11.75 4.48 3.48
CA ARG A 16 -12.10 4.19 2.09
C ARG A 16 -11.00 4.67 1.16
N LEU A 17 -10.70 3.89 0.13
CA LEU A 17 -9.80 4.34 -0.94
C LEU A 17 -10.50 5.40 -1.79
N LEU A 18 -10.12 6.67 -1.61
CA LEU A 18 -10.69 7.81 -2.29
C LEU A 18 -10.19 7.92 -3.73
N ALA A 19 -8.89 7.76 -3.94
CA ALA A 19 -8.27 7.92 -5.25
C ALA A 19 -7.02 7.06 -5.40
N VAL A 20 -6.72 6.74 -6.66
CA VAL A 20 -5.45 6.17 -7.11
C VAL A 20 -4.86 7.17 -8.11
N GLU A 21 -3.70 7.72 -7.78
CA GLU A 21 -3.04 8.75 -8.57
C GLU A 21 -1.74 8.18 -9.17
N PHE A 22 -1.66 8.16 -10.49
CA PHE A 22 -0.45 7.80 -11.21
C PHE A 22 0.39 9.06 -11.37
N VAL A 23 1.57 9.11 -10.75
CA VAL A 23 2.43 10.30 -10.76
C VAL A 23 3.81 9.92 -11.27
N LEU A 24 4.02 10.12 -12.58
CA LEU A 24 5.27 9.77 -13.26
C LEU A 24 5.68 8.31 -12.97
N ASP A 25 6.64 8.13 -12.07
CA ASP A 25 7.29 6.89 -11.67
C ASP A 25 6.78 6.30 -10.34
N TYR A 26 5.84 6.94 -9.65
CA TYR A 26 5.24 6.43 -8.41
C TYR A 26 3.71 6.44 -8.43
N LEU A 27 3.11 5.71 -7.49
CA LEU A 27 1.65 5.65 -7.29
C LEU A 27 1.29 6.29 -5.94
N GLN A 28 0.20 7.06 -5.88
CA GLN A 28 -0.40 7.44 -4.59
C GLN A 28 -1.78 6.82 -4.42
N LEU A 29 -1.98 6.21 -3.26
CA LEU A 29 -3.28 5.74 -2.79
C LEU A 29 -3.75 6.74 -1.73
N ARG A 30 -4.85 7.44 -2.04
CA ARG A 30 -5.46 8.39 -1.11
C ARG A 30 -6.62 7.73 -0.41
N PHE A 31 -6.66 7.90 0.90
CA PHE A 31 -7.72 7.39 1.74
C PHE A 31 -8.50 8.55 2.36
N ASP A 32 -9.79 8.34 2.58
CA ASP A 32 -10.59 9.16 3.48
C ASP A 32 -11.16 8.31 4.62
N GLY A 33 -11.13 8.88 5.84
CA GLY A 33 -11.65 8.24 7.04
C GLY A 33 -12.97 8.85 7.52
N ALA A 34 -13.47 8.37 8.66
CA ALA A 34 -14.62 8.98 9.34
C ALA A 34 -14.31 10.36 9.97
N SER A 35 -13.03 10.69 10.10
CA SER A 35 -12.51 11.94 10.66
C SER A 35 -12.03 12.91 9.56
N THR A 36 -11.22 13.90 9.93
CA THR A 36 -10.52 14.81 9.00
C THR A 36 -9.25 14.21 8.40
N GLU A 37 -8.86 13.01 8.84
CA GLU A 37 -7.64 12.35 8.37
C GLU A 37 -7.73 12.04 6.87
N GLN A 38 -6.62 12.30 6.17
CA GLN A 38 -6.46 12.00 4.76
C GLN A 38 -5.15 11.23 4.56
N PRO A 39 -5.10 9.95 4.98
CA PRO A 39 -3.90 9.16 4.82
C PRO A 39 -3.54 9.02 3.34
N ILE A 40 -2.24 9.07 3.06
CA ILE A 40 -1.68 8.90 1.72
C ILE A 40 -0.59 7.85 1.82
N LEU A 41 -0.75 6.75 1.09
CA LEU A 41 0.31 5.77 0.84
C LEU A 41 0.93 6.10 -0.52
N THR A 42 2.18 6.56 -0.52
CA THR A 42 3.00 6.74 -1.72
C THR A 42 3.77 5.44 -1.94
N CYS A 43 3.61 4.81 -3.10
CA CYS A 43 4.31 3.61 -3.49
C CYS A 43 5.37 3.98 -4.53
N GLU A 44 6.64 3.94 -4.13
CA GLU A 44 7.79 4.18 -5.01
C GLU A 44 8.10 2.92 -5.85
N VAL A 45 7.61 1.75 -5.41
CA VAL A 45 7.51 0.55 -6.23
C VAL A 45 6.05 0.24 -6.54
N MET A 46 5.76 -0.13 -7.79
CA MET A 46 4.41 -0.37 -8.25
C MET A 46 3.82 -1.63 -7.60
N PRO A 47 2.64 -1.54 -6.94
CA PRO A 47 2.06 -2.68 -6.24
C PRO A 47 1.52 -3.74 -7.20
N ILE A 48 1.44 -4.98 -6.73
CA ILE A 48 0.60 -6.01 -7.35
C ILE A 48 -0.83 -5.83 -6.83
N VAL A 49 -1.83 -6.03 -7.69
CA VAL A 49 -3.23 -6.12 -7.26
C VAL A 49 -3.69 -7.57 -7.35
N ALA A 50 -4.24 -8.12 -6.27
CA ALA A 50 -4.87 -9.43 -6.25
C ALA A 50 -6.40 -9.27 -6.27
N ALA A 51 -7.07 -9.82 -7.29
CA ALA A 51 -8.53 -9.78 -7.40
C ALA A 51 -9.07 -11.00 -8.14
N ALA A 52 -10.25 -11.50 -7.73
CA ALA A 52 -10.90 -12.66 -8.33
C ALA A 52 -9.99 -13.90 -8.51
N GLY A 53 -9.11 -14.16 -7.53
CA GLY A 53 -8.17 -15.29 -7.56
C GLY A 53 -7.01 -15.13 -8.55
N ARG A 54 -6.75 -13.91 -9.04
CA ARG A 54 -5.66 -13.60 -9.96
C ARG A 54 -4.83 -12.44 -9.43
N GLU A 55 -3.55 -12.46 -9.75
CA GLU A 55 -2.65 -11.33 -9.52
C GLU A 55 -2.45 -10.55 -10.82
N TYR A 56 -2.44 -9.23 -10.67
CA TYR A 56 -2.21 -8.26 -11.72
C TYR A 56 -0.92 -7.52 -11.36
N PRO A 57 0.23 -7.95 -11.90
CA PRO A 57 1.47 -7.18 -11.76
C PRO A 57 1.41 -5.90 -12.63
N PRO A 58 2.24 -4.89 -12.35
CA PRO A 58 2.21 -3.59 -13.03
C PRO A 58 2.29 -3.66 -14.56
N ALA A 59 3.04 -4.62 -15.10
CA ALA A 59 3.18 -4.83 -16.55
C ALA A 59 1.96 -5.49 -17.22
N SER A 60 0.95 -5.94 -16.45
CA SER A 60 -0.21 -6.63 -17.00
C SER A 60 -1.29 -5.67 -17.50
N SER A 61 -1.96 -6.03 -18.60
CA SER A 61 -2.99 -5.21 -19.25
C SER A 61 -4.28 -5.00 -18.44
N GLY A 62 -4.40 -5.59 -17.25
CA GLY A 62 -5.54 -5.40 -16.33
C GLY A 62 -5.20 -4.69 -15.03
N TRP A 63 -3.93 -4.32 -14.81
CA TRP A 63 -3.48 -3.77 -13.54
C TRP A 63 -4.16 -2.46 -13.15
N ALA A 64 -4.21 -1.49 -14.08
CA ALA A 64 -4.88 -0.22 -13.84
C ALA A 64 -6.39 -0.37 -13.61
N ASP A 65 -7.04 -1.30 -14.33
CA ASP A 65 -8.45 -1.62 -14.12
C ASP A 65 -8.70 -2.26 -12.75
N ALA A 66 -7.80 -3.15 -12.31
CA ALA A 66 -7.86 -3.77 -11.00
C ALA A 66 -7.69 -2.73 -9.87
N LEU A 67 -6.72 -1.81 -9.98
CA LEU A 67 -6.57 -0.69 -9.06
C LEU A 67 -7.82 0.20 -9.02
N ARG A 68 -8.35 0.57 -10.19
CA ARG A 68 -9.54 1.41 -10.29
C ARG A 68 -10.76 0.76 -9.63
N ALA A 69 -10.89 -0.56 -9.71
CA ALA A 69 -12.00 -1.29 -9.10
C ALA A 69 -12.01 -1.22 -7.55
N LEU A 70 -10.87 -0.88 -6.93
CA LEU A 70 -10.75 -0.68 -5.49
C LEU A 70 -11.17 0.73 -5.04
N ILE A 71 -11.27 1.70 -5.96
CA ILE A 71 -11.71 3.06 -5.62
C ILE A 71 -13.14 3.02 -5.07
N GLY A 72 -13.34 3.71 -3.95
CA GLY A 72 -14.59 3.75 -3.21
C GLY A 72 -14.83 2.53 -2.32
N LYS A 73 -13.88 1.60 -2.20
CA LYS A 73 -13.97 0.44 -1.28
C LYS A 73 -13.30 0.76 0.04
N ASP A 74 -13.90 0.22 1.11
CA ASP A 74 -13.36 0.30 2.46
C ASP A 74 -12.24 -0.75 2.63
N VAL A 75 -11.19 -0.35 3.34
CA VAL A 75 -10.14 -1.24 3.81
C VAL A 75 -10.72 -2.12 4.90
N LEU A 76 -10.72 -3.43 4.66
CA LEU A 76 -11.23 -4.44 5.60
C LEU A 76 -10.14 -4.98 6.52
N GLY A 77 -8.89 -4.93 6.08
CA GLY A 77 -7.76 -5.44 6.83
C GLY A 77 -6.44 -4.98 6.23
N THR A 78 -5.40 -5.04 7.04
CA THR A 78 -4.02 -4.80 6.61
C THR A 78 -3.11 -5.82 7.26
N ARG A 79 -2.02 -6.14 6.57
CA ARG A 79 -1.00 -7.08 7.05
C ARG A 79 0.37 -6.55 6.71
N GLU A 80 1.33 -6.85 7.58
CA GLU A 80 2.72 -6.47 7.42
C GLU A 80 3.59 -7.58 8.03
N SER A 81 4.44 -8.20 7.21
CA SER A 81 5.35 -9.28 7.63
C SER A 81 6.51 -9.50 6.66
N THR A 82 7.67 -9.86 7.21
CA THR A 82 8.85 -10.29 6.43
C THR A 82 8.49 -11.40 5.44
N GLY A 83 9.04 -11.34 4.23
CA GLY A 83 8.78 -12.32 3.15
C GLY A 83 7.47 -12.11 2.40
N THR A 84 6.58 -11.23 2.87
CA THR A 84 5.34 -10.88 2.17
C THR A 84 5.10 -9.37 2.06
N GLY A 85 5.90 -8.55 2.75
CA GLY A 85 5.80 -7.10 2.75
C GLY A 85 4.50 -6.60 3.37
N ILE A 86 3.87 -5.61 2.73
CA ILE A 86 2.60 -5.05 3.18
C ILE A 86 1.43 -5.43 2.27
N ALA A 87 0.27 -5.65 2.85
CA ALA A 87 -0.98 -5.91 2.15
C ALA A 87 -2.12 -5.06 2.71
N ILE A 88 -2.97 -4.56 1.81
CA ILE A 88 -4.20 -3.84 2.13
C ILE A 88 -5.36 -4.57 1.47
N ASP A 89 -6.26 -5.10 2.29
CA ASP A 89 -7.35 -5.98 1.87
C ASP A 89 -8.67 -5.19 1.78
N PHE A 90 -9.37 -5.32 0.67
CA PHE A 90 -10.69 -4.75 0.39
C PHE A 90 -11.68 -5.88 0.05
N ALA A 91 -12.98 -5.58 0.06
CA ALA A 91 -13.99 -6.55 -0.38
C ALA A 91 -13.81 -7.02 -1.84
N ALA A 92 -13.22 -6.17 -2.68
CA ALA A 92 -13.06 -6.41 -4.12
C ALA A 92 -11.70 -7.01 -4.51
N GLY A 93 -10.73 -7.08 -3.58
CA GLY A 93 -9.36 -7.50 -3.84
C GLY A 93 -8.38 -6.91 -2.84
N SER A 94 -7.09 -7.08 -3.10
CA SER A 94 -6.01 -6.61 -2.22
C SER A 94 -4.93 -5.89 -3.01
N ILE A 95 -4.30 -4.90 -2.38
CA ILE A 95 -3.06 -4.27 -2.86
C ILE A 95 -1.91 -4.93 -2.10
N LEU A 96 -0.91 -5.42 -2.83
CA LEU A 96 0.24 -6.14 -2.30
C LEU A 96 1.52 -5.40 -2.68
N LEU A 97 2.38 -5.16 -1.69
CA LEU A 97 3.70 -4.53 -1.87
C LEU A 97 4.76 -5.40 -1.23
N HIS A 98 5.38 -6.22 -2.07
CA HIS A 98 6.62 -6.93 -1.80
C HIS A 98 7.35 -7.06 -3.13
N PRO A 99 8.24 -6.11 -3.45
CA PRO A 99 8.93 -6.08 -4.73
C PRO A 99 10.00 -7.17 -4.80
N ALA A 100 10.31 -7.66 -5.99
CA ALA A 100 11.54 -8.42 -6.19
C ALA A 100 12.75 -7.47 -6.12
N GLN A 101 13.93 -8.02 -5.88
CA GLN A 101 15.15 -7.21 -5.75
C GLN A 101 15.46 -6.38 -7.01
N ASP A 102 15.10 -6.89 -8.20
CA ASP A 102 15.28 -6.21 -9.48
C ASP A 102 14.25 -5.07 -9.71
N ASP A 103 13.16 -5.02 -8.93
CA ASP A 103 12.15 -3.96 -9.00
C ASP A 103 12.52 -2.73 -8.14
N LEU A 104 13.58 -2.83 -7.33
CA LEU A 104 14.04 -1.76 -6.44
C LEU A 104 14.79 -0.68 -7.24
N VAL A 105 14.12 0.44 -7.49
CA VAL A 105 14.68 1.60 -8.23
C VAL A 105 15.21 2.71 -7.33
N GLY A 106 14.78 2.76 -6.06
CA GLY A 106 15.08 3.84 -5.12
C GLY A 106 15.23 3.34 -3.68
N PRO A 107 15.48 4.26 -2.73
CA PRO A 107 15.73 3.91 -1.34
C PRO A 107 14.48 3.49 -0.56
N GLU A 108 13.29 3.79 -1.07
CA GLU A 108 12.01 3.54 -0.40
C GLU A 108 11.13 2.64 -1.28
N ILE A 109 10.40 1.74 -0.62
CA ILE A 109 9.37 0.89 -1.25
C ILE A 109 8.04 1.64 -1.22
N ALA A 110 7.71 2.21 -0.06
CA ALA A 110 6.51 3.02 0.13
C ALA A 110 6.64 3.94 1.36
N MET A 111 5.80 4.97 1.43
CA MET A 111 5.65 5.85 2.59
C MET A 111 4.17 6.11 2.88
N LEU A 112 3.75 5.89 4.12
CA LEU A 112 2.43 6.24 4.65
C LEU A 112 2.52 7.47 5.55
N ARG A 113 1.64 8.45 5.35
CA ARG A 113 1.54 9.67 6.14
C ARG A 113 0.12 10.25 6.07
N GLY A 114 -0.10 11.40 6.71
CA GLY A 114 -1.37 12.16 6.60
C GLY A 114 -2.35 11.96 7.75
N PHE A 115 -1.86 11.41 8.86
CA PHE A 115 -2.59 11.28 10.12
C PHE A 115 -2.53 12.57 10.95
N ASP A 116 -3.56 12.85 11.75
CA ASP A 116 -3.69 14.09 12.51
C ASP A 116 -2.62 14.24 13.61
N ASP A 117 -2.11 13.12 14.12
CA ASP A 117 -1.01 13.06 15.09
C ASP A 117 0.38 13.22 14.46
N GLY A 118 0.46 13.40 13.14
CA GLY A 118 1.71 13.55 12.40
C GLY A 118 2.49 12.25 12.24
N ALA A 119 1.90 11.10 12.58
CA ALA A 119 2.55 9.81 12.41
C ALA A 119 2.83 9.52 10.92
N TRP A 120 3.95 8.85 10.65
CA TRP A 120 4.35 8.42 9.32
C TRP A 120 5.25 7.19 9.40
N MET A 121 5.34 6.45 8.30
CA MET A 121 6.21 5.29 8.14
C MET A 121 6.76 5.29 6.72
N ALA A 122 8.06 5.04 6.57
CA ALA A 122 8.66 4.70 5.29
C ALA A 122 9.20 3.28 5.37
N TRP A 123 8.83 2.46 4.39
CA TRP A 123 9.31 1.10 4.24
C TRP A 123 10.48 1.09 3.25
N ARG A 124 11.58 0.44 3.61
CA ARG A 124 12.81 0.38 2.83
C ARG A 124 13.33 -1.05 2.73
N PRO A 125 14.06 -1.40 1.66
CA PRO A 125 14.73 -2.70 1.56
C PRO A 125 15.72 -2.89 2.72
N GLY A 126 15.83 -4.13 3.23
CA GLY A 126 16.70 -4.49 4.35
C GLY A 126 16.22 -4.02 5.73
N GLU A 127 15.05 -3.39 5.82
CA GLU A 127 14.49 -2.90 7.09
C GLU A 127 13.17 -3.59 7.44
N ASN A 128 13.02 -3.96 8.71
CA ASN A 128 11.72 -4.31 9.30
C ASN A 128 11.03 -5.45 8.52
N SER A 129 9.83 -5.22 8.01
CA SER A 129 9.05 -6.20 7.24
C SER A 129 9.54 -6.41 5.80
N PHE A 130 10.65 -5.78 5.44
CA PHE A 130 11.39 -5.96 4.20
C PHE A 130 12.86 -6.30 4.47
N GLU A 131 13.19 -6.84 5.65
CA GLU A 131 14.54 -7.31 5.99
C GLU A 131 15.06 -8.43 5.06
N ASP A 132 14.17 -9.07 4.30
CA ASP A 132 14.47 -10.10 3.31
C ASP A 132 14.84 -9.55 1.91
N LEU A 133 14.78 -8.23 1.70
CA LEU A 133 15.07 -7.55 0.43
C LEU A 133 16.44 -6.85 0.38
#